data_AF-A0A957IV18-F1
#
_entry.id   AF-A0A957IV18-F1
#
_cell.length_a   1.000
_cell.length_b   1.000
_cell.length_c   1.000
_cell.angle_alpha   90.00
_cell.angle_beta   90.00
_cell.angle_gamma   90.00
#
_symmetry.space_group_name_H-M   'P 1'
#
loop_
_entity.id
_entity.type
_entity.pdbx_description
1 polymer ?
#
loop_
_entity_poly.entity_id
_entity_poly.type
_entity_poly.pdbx_seq_one_letter_code
_entity_poly.pdbx_strand_id
1 'polypeptide(L)'
;FLYADQQGNIGHYLSGRVPLRTQGDGLLPAPGWAATHEWVGAVPFEQMPHALNPKSGLIVSANNKIVADDFPCFLGKTWRTGFRARRIEAVLKGEMRNGNADDADQGGFSRIKAEKKAPNPTAVSPADCACLHLDFHSLPGQKFAQLLANHTPDTPEAQLAHQLLQAWDGWLGAESVGGAVYQVLLRQLTDLLLEPHLAEPLRHRLLGAGPHP
;
A
#
# COMPACT_ATOMS: atom_id res chain seq x y z
N PHE A 1 -8.07 15.72 -0.23
CA PHE A 1 -9.33 15.74 0.52
C PHE A 1 -10.36 14.87 -0.19
N LEU A 2 -11.09 14.04 0.53
CA LEU A 2 -12.21 13.24 0.01
C LEU A 2 -13.53 13.87 0.46
N TYR A 3 -14.56 13.77 -0.38
CA TYR A 3 -15.85 14.41 -0.19
C TYR A 3 -17.00 13.43 -0.48
N ALA A 4 -18.07 13.54 0.29
CA ALA A 4 -19.36 12.91 0.01
C ALA A 4 -20.50 13.79 0.56
N ASP A 5 -21.69 13.75 -0.05
CA ASP A 5 -22.87 14.50 0.44
C ASP A 5 -24.20 13.71 0.40
N GLN A 6 -25.25 14.34 0.94
CA GLN A 6 -26.60 13.77 1.03
C GLN A 6 -27.29 13.62 -0.34
N GLN A 7 -26.78 14.26 -1.39
CA GLN A 7 -27.29 14.13 -2.76
C GLN A 7 -26.64 12.93 -3.49
N GLY A 8 -25.72 12.23 -2.82
CA GLY A 8 -25.02 11.07 -3.37
C GLY A 8 -23.79 11.45 -4.19
N ASN A 9 -23.32 12.70 -4.13
CA ASN A 9 -22.08 13.07 -4.82
C ASN A 9 -20.88 12.55 -4.03
N ILE A 10 -19.84 12.13 -4.74
CA ILE A 10 -18.52 11.81 -4.18
C ILE A 10 -17.43 12.58 -4.93
N GLY A 11 -16.39 13.00 -4.21
CA GLY A 11 -15.32 13.78 -4.79
C GLY A 11 -13.95 13.52 -4.17
N HIS A 12 -12.93 13.80 -4.97
CA HIS A 12 -11.54 13.84 -4.53
C HIS A 12 -10.93 15.12 -5.06
N TYR A 13 -10.24 15.85 -4.18
CA TYR A 13 -9.47 17.02 -4.55
C TYR A 13 -8.09 16.90 -3.92
N LEU A 14 -7.02 16.98 -4.72
CA LEU A 14 -5.68 17.09 -4.16
C LEU A 14 -5.53 18.46 -3.51
N SER A 15 -5.62 18.51 -2.19
CA SER A 15 -5.51 19.72 -1.40
C SER A 15 -4.05 20.02 -1.08
N GLY A 16 -3.63 21.27 -1.28
CA GLY A 16 -2.29 21.75 -0.98
C GLY A 16 -1.83 22.79 -2.00
N ARG A 17 -0.77 23.54 -1.67
CA ARG A 17 -0.10 24.44 -2.62
C ARG A 17 1.12 23.73 -3.19
N VAL A 18 1.07 23.41 -4.48
CA VAL A 18 2.19 22.79 -5.20
C VAL A 18 2.97 23.88 -5.93
N PRO A 19 4.28 24.05 -5.66
CA PRO A 19 5.06 25.08 -6.34
C PRO A 19 5.38 24.69 -7.78
N LEU A 20 5.31 25.68 -8.66
CA LEU A 20 5.81 25.58 -10.04
C LEU A 20 7.30 25.89 -10.02
N ARG A 21 8.11 24.89 -10.37
CA ARG A 21 9.56 25.00 -10.41
C ARG A 21 10.02 25.17 -11.84
N THR A 22 11.03 26.02 -12.05
CA THR A 22 11.72 26.16 -13.34
C THR A 22 12.66 24.97 -13.59
N GLN A 23 13.34 24.48 -12.55
CA GLN A 23 14.14 23.25 -12.58
C GLN A 23 14.05 22.46 -11.27
N GLY A 24 14.47 21.20 -11.34
CA GLY A 24 14.51 20.30 -10.19
C GLY A 24 13.14 19.67 -9.89
N ASP A 25 13.19 18.58 -9.13
CA ASP A 25 12.03 17.75 -8.78
C ASP A 25 11.72 17.75 -7.27
N GLY A 26 12.47 18.54 -6.49
CA GLY A 26 12.32 18.64 -5.04
C GLY A 26 12.82 17.44 -4.25
N LEU A 27 13.52 16.48 -4.87
CA LEU A 27 14.07 15.32 -4.18
C LEU A 27 15.33 15.65 -3.36
N LEU A 28 16.17 16.57 -3.87
CA LEU A 28 17.41 17.01 -3.27
C LEU A 28 17.41 18.52 -3.02
N PRO A 29 18.25 19.02 -2.09
CA PRO A 29 18.47 20.45 -1.94
C PRO A 29 18.87 21.09 -3.27
N ALA A 30 18.26 22.24 -3.58
CA ALA A 30 18.58 23.01 -4.78
C ALA A 30 19.54 24.17 -4.45
N PRO A 31 20.38 24.61 -5.40
CA PRO A 31 21.24 25.78 -5.22
C PRO A 31 20.40 27.06 -5.01
N GLY A 32 20.30 27.52 -3.75
CA GLY A 32 19.49 28.69 -3.39
C GLY A 32 20.02 30.04 -3.89
N TRP A 33 21.25 30.07 -4.44
CA TRP A 33 21.84 31.25 -5.07
C TRP A 33 21.56 31.34 -6.58
N ALA A 34 20.97 30.30 -7.18
CA ALA A 34 20.75 30.23 -8.62
C ALA A 34 19.26 30.45 -8.95
N ALA A 35 18.97 31.51 -9.71
CA ALA A 35 17.61 31.85 -10.16
C ALA A 35 16.93 30.71 -10.95
N THR A 36 17.70 29.77 -11.49
CA THR A 36 17.19 28.61 -12.23
C THR A 36 16.43 27.59 -11.38
N HIS A 37 16.45 27.69 -10.05
CA HIS A 37 15.76 26.77 -9.13
C HIS A 37 14.64 27.46 -8.31
N GLU A 38 14.36 28.71 -8.62
CA GLU A 38 13.29 29.48 -7.97
C GLU A 38 11.90 28.91 -8.29
N TRP A 39 10.98 29.14 -7.36
CA TRP A 39 9.57 28.85 -7.60
C TRP A 39 8.95 30.06 -8.30
N VAL A 40 8.37 29.83 -9.48
CA VAL A 40 7.75 30.90 -10.30
C VAL A 40 6.26 31.07 -10.03
N GLY A 41 5.73 30.30 -9.08
CA GLY A 41 4.34 30.36 -8.67
C GLY A 41 3.89 29.08 -8.00
N ALA A 42 2.58 28.86 -7.99
CA ALA A 42 1.96 27.62 -7.57
C ALA A 42 0.98 27.15 -8.66
N VAL A 43 0.76 25.85 -8.73
CA VAL A 43 -0.28 25.27 -9.59
C VAL A 43 -1.62 25.93 -9.24
N PRO A 44 -2.34 26.53 -10.21
CA PRO A 44 -3.65 27.12 -9.96
C PRO A 44 -4.62 26.10 -9.37
N PHE A 45 -5.51 26.57 -8.48
CA PHE A 45 -6.42 25.67 -7.75
C PHE A 45 -7.23 24.81 -8.72
N GLU A 46 -7.76 25.39 -9.79
CA GLU A 46 -8.60 24.76 -10.81
C GLU A 46 -7.83 23.71 -11.65
N GLN A 47 -6.50 23.79 -11.68
CA GLN A 47 -5.62 22.85 -12.38
C GLN A 47 -5.12 21.72 -11.46
N MET A 48 -5.38 21.79 -10.17
CA MET A 48 -5.04 20.71 -9.24
C MET A 48 -5.85 19.45 -9.57
N PRO A 49 -5.29 18.24 -9.41
CA PRO A 49 -6.03 17.01 -9.65
C PRO A 49 -7.30 16.92 -8.82
N HIS A 50 -8.41 16.69 -9.49
CA HIS A 50 -9.69 16.50 -8.85
C HIS A 50 -10.59 15.59 -9.67
N ALA A 51 -11.58 14.99 -9.00
CA ALA A 51 -12.63 14.21 -9.62
C ALA A 51 -13.91 14.42 -8.81
N LEU A 52 -15.03 14.63 -9.52
CA LEU A 52 -16.37 14.66 -8.95
C LEU A 52 -17.20 13.61 -9.70
N ASN A 53 -17.84 12.70 -8.98
CA ASN A 53 -18.67 11.62 -9.52
C ASN A 53 -18.01 10.88 -10.70
N PRO A 54 -16.83 10.26 -10.49
CA PRO A 54 -16.16 9.53 -11.56
C PRO A 54 -17.05 8.38 -12.05
N LYS A 55 -16.95 8.04 -13.35
CA LYS A 55 -17.72 6.96 -13.98
C LYS A 55 -17.56 5.59 -13.29
N SER A 56 -16.46 5.39 -12.57
CA SER A 56 -16.22 4.19 -11.77
C SER A 56 -17.18 4.02 -10.60
N GLY A 57 -17.85 5.10 -10.15
CA GLY A 57 -18.65 5.11 -8.92
C GLY A 57 -17.82 4.95 -7.64
N LEU A 58 -16.49 4.97 -7.75
CA LEU A 58 -15.56 4.68 -6.66
C LEU A 58 -14.34 5.61 -6.72
N ILE A 59 -13.91 6.07 -5.55
CA ILE A 59 -12.67 6.81 -5.33
C ILE A 59 -11.87 6.09 -4.24
N VAL A 60 -10.64 5.69 -4.55
CA VAL A 60 -9.70 5.10 -3.58
C VAL A 60 -8.43 5.95 -3.51
N SER A 61 -8.04 6.32 -2.28
CA SER A 61 -6.81 7.06 -2.02
C SER A 61 -6.08 6.44 -0.84
N ALA A 62 -4.90 5.88 -1.10
CA ALA A 62 -4.05 5.22 -0.12
C ALA A 62 -2.58 5.64 -0.32
N ASN A 63 -2.36 6.94 -0.54
CA ASN A 63 -1.06 7.56 -0.86
C ASN A 63 -0.40 7.02 -2.15
N ASN A 64 -1.17 6.29 -2.97
CA ASN A 64 -0.79 5.89 -4.32
C ASN A 64 -0.72 7.10 -5.24
N LYS A 65 -0.12 6.92 -6.42
CA LYS A 65 -0.18 7.93 -7.48
C LYS A 65 -1.63 8.11 -7.94
N ILE A 66 -2.06 9.37 -8.05
CA ILE A 66 -3.47 9.76 -8.33
C ILE A 66 -3.65 10.40 -9.72
N VAL A 67 -2.56 10.55 -10.47
CA VAL A 67 -2.55 11.10 -11.83
C VAL A 67 -1.72 10.22 -12.75
N ALA A 68 -1.98 10.28 -14.04
CA ALA A 68 -1.16 9.62 -15.05
C ALA A 68 0.23 10.28 -15.19
N ASP A 69 1.16 9.60 -15.85
CA ASP A 69 2.53 10.09 -16.04
C ASP A 69 2.61 11.36 -16.90
N ASP A 70 1.61 11.59 -17.76
CA ASP A 70 1.48 12.72 -18.66
C ASP A 70 0.68 13.90 -18.06
N PHE A 71 0.35 13.85 -16.77
CA PHE A 71 -0.35 14.96 -16.11
C PHE A 71 0.47 16.26 -16.22
N PRO A 72 -0.12 17.39 -16.67
CA PRO A 72 0.64 18.57 -17.07
C PRO A 72 1.49 19.20 -15.97
N CYS A 73 1.11 19.03 -14.70
CA CYS A 73 1.83 19.61 -13.57
C CYS A 73 2.64 18.55 -12.83
N PHE A 74 3.89 18.89 -12.49
CA PHE A 74 4.71 18.02 -11.66
C PHE A 74 4.25 18.04 -10.19
N LEU A 75 3.81 16.89 -9.69
CA LEU A 75 3.28 16.73 -8.32
C LEU A 75 4.22 15.98 -7.37
N GLY A 76 5.41 15.61 -7.83
CA GLY A 76 6.37 14.79 -7.09
C GLY A 76 6.65 13.43 -7.72
N LYS A 77 7.74 12.80 -7.28
CA LYS A 77 8.19 11.47 -7.74
C LYS A 77 7.94 10.37 -6.73
N THR A 78 7.68 10.73 -5.47
CA THR A 78 7.58 9.78 -4.36
C THR A 78 6.12 9.49 -4.04
N TRP A 79 5.66 8.34 -4.49
CA TRP A 79 4.32 7.82 -4.22
C TRP A 79 4.45 6.48 -3.48
N ARG A 80 3.45 6.12 -2.66
CA ARG A 80 3.40 4.74 -2.16
C ARG A 80 3.09 3.80 -3.32
N THR A 81 3.57 2.57 -3.21
CA THR A 81 3.56 1.50 -4.23
C THR A 81 2.17 1.07 -4.74
N GLY A 82 1.08 1.61 -4.18
CA GLY A 82 -0.28 1.35 -4.62
C GLY A 82 -0.85 -0.02 -4.21
N PHE A 83 -0.12 -0.84 -3.46
CA PHE A 83 -0.65 -2.14 -2.99
C PHE A 83 -1.93 -1.98 -2.14
N ARG A 84 -1.96 -1.03 -1.20
CA ARG A 84 -3.15 -0.75 -0.39
C ARG A 84 -4.34 -0.29 -1.24
N ALA A 85 -4.12 0.64 -2.17
CA ALA A 85 -5.18 1.09 -3.07
C ALA A 85 -5.76 -0.06 -3.90
N ARG A 86 -4.89 -0.88 -4.52
CA ARG A 86 -5.32 -2.06 -5.29
C ARG A 86 -6.08 -3.07 -4.45
N ARG A 87 -5.66 -3.30 -3.20
CA ARG A 87 -6.36 -4.20 -2.26
C ARG A 87 -7.75 -3.67 -1.92
N ILE A 88 -7.86 -2.39 -1.56
CA ILE A 88 -9.15 -1.74 -1.27
C ILE A 88 -10.07 -1.81 -2.50
N GLU A 89 -9.58 -1.43 -3.68
CA GLU A 89 -10.36 -1.48 -4.92
C GLU A 89 -10.86 -2.90 -5.22
N ALA A 90 -10.00 -3.91 -5.11
CA ALA A 90 -10.38 -5.28 -5.39
C ALA A 90 -11.41 -5.83 -4.40
N VAL A 91 -11.31 -5.48 -3.11
CA VAL A 91 -12.32 -5.87 -2.10
C VAL A 91 -13.65 -5.17 -2.39
N LEU A 92 -13.64 -3.87 -2.70
CA LEU A 92 -14.85 -3.10 -3.00
C LEU A 92 -15.54 -3.53 -4.30
N LYS A 93 -14.76 -4.02 -5.29
CA LYS A 93 -15.30 -4.61 -6.52
C LYS A 93 -15.73 -6.07 -6.35
N GLY A 94 -15.51 -6.67 -5.19
CA GLY A 94 -15.79 -8.08 -4.94
C GLY A 94 -14.84 -9.07 -5.64
N GLU A 95 -13.72 -8.59 -6.17
CA GLU A 95 -12.69 -9.38 -6.86
C GLU A 95 -11.78 -10.11 -5.86
N MET A 96 -11.64 -9.57 -4.64
CA MET A 96 -10.90 -10.18 -3.55
C MET A 96 -11.73 -10.23 -2.27
N ARG A 97 -11.57 -11.29 -1.48
CA ARG A 97 -12.26 -11.43 -0.19
C ARG A 97 -11.54 -10.64 0.89
N ASN A 98 -12.31 -10.02 1.78
CA ASN A 98 -11.78 -9.48 3.02
C ASN A 98 -11.39 -10.63 3.97
N GLY A 99 -10.26 -10.52 4.67
CA GLY A 99 -10.01 -11.40 5.81
C GLY A 99 -10.92 -10.95 6.95
N ASN A 100 -11.82 -11.82 7.41
CA ASN A 100 -12.95 -11.45 8.28
C ASN A 100 -12.57 -10.59 9.51
N ALA A 101 -13.46 -9.65 9.85
CA ALA A 101 -13.48 -8.92 11.12
C ALA A 101 -14.23 -9.68 12.25
N ASP A 102 -14.72 -10.90 11.98
CA ASP A 102 -15.49 -11.71 12.92
C ASP A 102 -14.61 -12.51 13.92
N ASP A 103 -13.29 -12.38 13.84
CA ASP A 103 -12.35 -13.08 14.75
C ASP A 103 -12.16 -12.36 16.11
N ALA A 104 -12.94 -11.31 16.38
CA ALA A 104 -12.77 -10.47 17.57
C ALA A 104 -13.71 -10.78 18.76
N ASP A 105 -14.59 -11.78 18.69
CA ASP A 105 -15.35 -12.20 19.88
C ASP A 105 -15.72 -13.69 19.89
N GLN A 106 -15.42 -14.31 21.04
CA GLN A 106 -15.79 -15.64 21.54
C GLN A 106 -14.97 -16.86 21.07
N GLY A 107 -14.29 -17.46 22.05
CA GLY A 107 -13.40 -18.60 21.87
C GLY A 107 -14.09 -19.85 21.34
N GLY A 108 -13.36 -20.60 20.50
CA GLY A 108 -13.78 -21.88 19.97
C GLY A 108 -13.21 -22.12 18.59
N PHE A 109 -12.10 -22.85 18.54
CA PHE A 109 -11.48 -23.34 17.30
C PHE A 109 -12.47 -24.19 16.48
N SER A 110 -13.11 -23.58 15.49
CA SER A 110 -13.56 -24.28 14.28
C SER A 110 -13.73 -23.28 13.14
N ARG A 111 -13.09 -23.56 12.00
CA ARG A 111 -13.25 -22.80 10.75
C ARG A 111 -14.71 -22.92 10.29
N ILE A 112 -15.55 -21.97 10.70
CA ILE A 112 -16.87 -21.78 10.10
C ILE A 112 -16.64 -21.24 8.69
N LYS A 113 -17.16 -21.96 7.69
CA LYS A 113 -17.15 -21.53 6.29
C LYS A 113 -17.99 -20.26 6.17
N ALA A 114 -17.35 -19.11 6.05
CA ALA A 114 -18.04 -17.86 5.74
C ALA A 114 -18.85 -18.00 4.43
N GLU A 115 -20.11 -17.57 4.48
CA GLU A 115 -20.99 -17.56 3.33
C GLU A 115 -20.46 -16.64 2.23
N LYS A 116 -20.68 -17.08 0.99
CA LYS A 116 -19.97 -16.68 -0.23
C LYS A 116 -20.45 -15.37 -0.86
N LYS A 117 -20.67 -14.29 -0.11
CA LYS A 117 -21.16 -13.05 -0.72
C LYS A 117 -20.10 -11.95 -0.69
N ALA A 118 -19.40 -11.79 -1.81
CA ALA A 118 -18.64 -10.58 -2.08
C ALA A 118 -19.58 -9.36 -1.97
N PRO A 119 -19.11 -8.21 -1.44
CA PRO A 119 -19.93 -7.01 -1.38
C PRO A 119 -20.39 -6.64 -2.79
N ASN A 120 -21.67 -6.33 -2.93
CA ASN A 120 -22.22 -5.82 -4.18
C ASN A 120 -21.63 -4.41 -4.37
N PRO A 121 -20.97 -4.08 -5.51
CA PRO A 121 -20.29 -2.79 -5.69
C PRO A 121 -21.21 -1.56 -5.54
N THR A 122 -22.53 -1.75 -5.52
CA THR A 122 -23.54 -0.69 -5.29
C THR A 122 -24.00 -0.54 -3.83
N ALA A 123 -23.49 -1.34 -2.88
CA ALA A 123 -23.93 -1.31 -1.48
C ALA A 123 -22.80 -1.73 -0.52
N VAL A 124 -21.77 -0.90 -0.41
CA VAL A 124 -20.75 -1.01 0.64
C VAL A 124 -21.39 -0.56 1.95
N SER A 125 -21.47 -1.45 2.93
CA SER A 125 -22.01 -1.16 4.25
C SER A 125 -20.95 -0.58 5.20
N PRO A 126 -21.35 0.06 6.32
CA PRO A 126 -20.40 0.42 7.38
C PRO A 126 -19.61 -0.77 7.94
N ALA A 127 -20.19 -1.97 7.96
CA ALA A 127 -19.50 -3.19 8.35
C ALA A 127 -18.39 -3.56 7.35
N ASP A 128 -18.65 -3.42 6.05
CA ASP A 128 -17.62 -3.65 5.02
C ASP A 128 -16.44 -2.68 5.19
N CYS A 129 -16.71 -1.43 5.56
CA CYS A 129 -15.66 -0.45 5.90
C CYS A 129 -14.84 -0.86 7.12
N ALA A 130 -15.48 -1.37 8.18
CA ALA A 130 -14.78 -1.89 9.36
C ALA A 130 -13.89 -3.08 8.99
N CYS A 131 -14.41 -4.02 8.19
CA CYS A 131 -13.62 -5.13 7.69
C CYS A 131 -12.42 -4.65 6.86
N LEU A 132 -12.59 -3.63 6.00
CA LEU A 132 -11.48 -3.09 5.19
C LEU A 132 -10.35 -2.53 6.05
N HIS A 133 -10.66 -1.96 7.22
CA HIS A 133 -9.64 -1.48 8.16
C HIS A 133 -8.85 -2.62 8.83
N LEU A 134 -9.42 -3.83 8.87
CA LEU A 134 -8.82 -5.02 9.47
C LEU A 134 -8.26 -5.99 8.41
N ASP A 135 -8.08 -5.54 7.17
CA ASP A 135 -7.48 -6.36 6.12
C ASP A 135 -5.95 -6.45 6.30
N PHE A 136 -5.48 -7.63 6.72
CA PHE A 136 -4.05 -7.94 6.88
C PHE A 136 -3.45 -8.68 5.68
N HIS A 137 -4.03 -8.61 4.49
CA HIS A 137 -3.49 -9.30 3.32
C HIS A 137 -2.34 -8.52 2.65
N SER A 138 -1.23 -9.21 2.42
CA SER A 138 -0.02 -8.67 1.82
C SER A 138 0.11 -9.03 0.34
N LEU A 139 -0.42 -8.17 -0.53
CA LEU A 139 -0.10 -8.21 -1.96
C LEU A 139 1.41 -8.16 -2.27
N PRO A 140 2.25 -7.33 -1.61
CA PRO A 140 3.70 -7.39 -1.82
C PRO A 140 4.30 -8.72 -1.35
N GLY A 141 3.77 -9.32 -0.28
CA GLY A 141 4.19 -10.64 0.21
C GLY A 141 3.88 -11.77 -0.77
N GLN A 142 2.68 -11.76 -1.35
CA GLN A 142 2.32 -12.72 -2.42
C GLN A 142 3.23 -12.57 -3.64
N LYS A 143 3.50 -11.33 -4.07
CA LYS A 143 4.45 -11.07 -5.17
C LYS A 143 5.85 -11.58 -4.82
N PHE A 144 6.29 -11.38 -3.58
CA PHE A 144 7.57 -11.87 -3.09
C PHE A 144 7.65 -13.41 -3.11
N ALA A 145 6.60 -14.10 -2.62
CA ALA A 145 6.49 -15.55 -2.69
C ALA A 145 6.55 -16.07 -4.13
N GLN A 146 5.86 -15.40 -5.06
CA GLN A 146 5.90 -15.73 -6.50
C GLN A 146 7.29 -15.58 -7.10
N LEU A 147 8.03 -14.53 -6.74
CA LEU A 147 9.41 -14.35 -7.20
C LEU A 147 10.33 -15.46 -6.68
N LEU A 148 10.05 -15.97 -5.47
CA LEU A 148 10.83 -17.06 -4.88
C LEU A 148 10.43 -18.46 -5.37
N ALA A 149 9.29 -18.60 -6.04
CA ALA A 149 8.73 -19.89 -6.41
C ALA A 149 9.67 -20.74 -7.28
N ASN A 150 10.52 -20.10 -8.09
CA ASN A 150 11.44 -20.77 -9.01
C ASN A 150 12.83 -21.05 -8.41
N HIS A 151 13.07 -20.70 -7.14
CA HIS A 151 14.31 -21.04 -6.45
C HIS A 151 14.21 -22.41 -5.78
N THR A 152 15.31 -23.16 -5.81
CA THR A 152 15.43 -24.47 -5.13
C THR A 152 16.41 -24.32 -3.97
N PRO A 153 15.93 -24.31 -2.72
CA PRO A 153 16.82 -24.25 -1.57
C PRO A 153 17.60 -25.56 -1.36
N ASP A 154 18.81 -25.45 -0.83
CA ASP A 154 19.79 -26.53 -0.65
C ASP A 154 19.77 -27.15 0.75
N THR A 155 19.20 -26.46 1.75
CA THR A 155 19.05 -26.99 3.12
C THR A 155 17.60 -27.43 3.41
N PRO A 156 17.39 -28.44 4.27
CA PRO A 156 16.05 -28.88 4.67
C PRO A 156 15.19 -27.76 5.27
N GLU A 157 15.77 -26.88 6.08
CA GLU A 157 15.07 -25.77 6.72
C GLU A 157 14.61 -24.74 5.68
N ALA A 158 15.45 -24.45 4.69
CA ALA A 158 15.10 -23.51 3.63
C ALA A 158 14.06 -24.10 2.67
N GLN A 159 14.08 -25.41 2.44
CA GLN A 159 13.03 -26.12 1.68
C GLN A 159 11.68 -26.06 2.40
N LEU A 160 11.66 -26.25 3.73
CA LEU A 160 10.43 -26.09 4.52
C LEU A 160 9.90 -24.65 4.47
N ALA A 161 10.77 -23.66 4.67
CA ALA A 161 10.39 -22.24 4.59
C ALA A 161 9.84 -21.89 3.19
N HIS A 162 10.46 -22.40 2.14
CA HIS A 162 9.99 -22.22 0.76
C HIS A 162 8.62 -22.84 0.52
N GLN A 163 8.39 -24.08 0.98
CA GLN A 163 7.07 -24.73 0.90
C GLN A 163 5.99 -23.96 1.67
N LEU A 164 6.29 -23.51 2.89
CA LEU A 164 5.36 -22.70 3.70
C LEU A 164 5.01 -21.39 3.01
N LEU A 165 5.98 -20.74 2.37
CA LEU A 165 5.77 -19.49 1.64
C LEU A 165 5.02 -19.71 0.31
N GLN A 166 5.26 -20.83 -0.39
CA GLN A 166 4.52 -21.20 -1.60
C GLN A 166 3.04 -21.50 -1.32
N ALA A 167 2.75 -22.11 -0.17
CA ALA A 167 1.38 -22.40 0.26
C ALA A 167 0.66 -21.20 0.91
N TRP A 168 1.38 -20.10 1.16
CA TRP A 168 0.86 -18.95 1.88
C TRP A 168 -0.10 -18.12 1.01
N ASP A 169 -1.26 -17.79 1.58
CA ASP A 169 -2.31 -17.01 0.94
C ASP A 169 -2.12 -15.49 1.05
N GLY A 170 -1.03 -15.02 1.67
CA GLY A 170 -0.76 -13.60 1.86
C GLY A 170 -1.32 -13.01 3.15
N TRP A 171 -2.04 -13.76 3.98
CA TRP A 171 -2.58 -13.26 5.26
C TRP A 171 -1.47 -12.99 6.29
N LEU A 172 -1.47 -11.81 6.93
CA LEU A 172 -0.51 -11.44 7.98
C LEU A 172 -1.10 -11.43 9.40
N GLY A 173 -2.22 -12.13 9.64
CA GLY A 173 -2.74 -12.26 11.00
C GLY A 173 -1.83 -13.09 11.91
N ALA A 174 -2.10 -13.04 13.22
CA ALA A 174 -1.28 -13.64 14.27
C ALA A 174 -0.98 -15.15 14.08
N GLU A 175 -1.93 -15.89 13.51
CA GLU A 175 -1.82 -17.34 13.28
C GLU A 175 -1.12 -17.71 11.96
N SER A 176 -0.58 -16.73 11.23
CA SER A 176 -0.02 -16.96 9.91
C SER A 176 1.44 -17.41 9.96
N VAL A 177 1.66 -18.73 9.88
CA VAL A 177 3.02 -19.31 9.78
C VAL A 177 3.74 -18.81 8.52
N GLY A 178 3.06 -18.81 7.36
CA GLY A 178 3.63 -18.28 6.12
C GLY A 178 3.94 -16.78 6.20
N GLY A 179 3.10 -16.02 6.91
CA GLY A 179 3.35 -14.60 7.21
C GLY A 179 4.59 -14.39 8.07
N ALA A 180 4.82 -15.23 9.08
CA ALA A 180 6.02 -15.18 9.91
C ALA A 180 7.29 -15.48 9.10
N VAL A 181 7.26 -16.54 8.27
CA VAL A 181 8.36 -16.88 7.35
C VAL A 181 8.65 -15.70 6.41
N TYR A 182 7.62 -15.11 5.81
CA TYR A 182 7.76 -13.94 4.94
C TYR A 182 8.44 -12.76 5.64
N GLN A 183 7.99 -12.39 6.85
CA GLN A 183 8.52 -11.24 7.59
C GLN A 183 9.99 -11.42 7.97
N VAL A 184 10.35 -12.61 8.47
CA VAL A 184 11.74 -12.93 8.83
C VAL A 184 12.62 -12.92 7.59
N LEU A 185 12.19 -13.59 6.52
CA LEU A 185 12.97 -13.66 5.28
C LEU A 185 13.15 -12.28 4.63
N LEU A 186 12.09 -11.47 4.59
CA LEU A 186 12.16 -10.10 4.07
C LEU A 186 13.18 -9.26 4.85
N ARG A 187 13.17 -9.35 6.19
CA ARG A 187 14.13 -8.66 7.04
C ARG A 187 15.57 -9.11 6.74
N GLN A 188 15.82 -10.42 6.76
CA GLN A 188 17.15 -10.98 6.50
C GLN A 188 17.68 -10.61 5.12
N LEU A 189 16.84 -10.70 4.08
CA LEU A 189 17.23 -10.29 2.72
C LEU A 189 17.52 -8.78 2.66
N THR A 190 16.72 -7.97 3.35
CA THR A 190 16.94 -6.52 3.38
C THR A 190 18.26 -6.18 4.06
N ASP A 191 18.58 -6.83 5.17
CA ASP A 191 19.85 -6.65 5.86
C ASP A 191 21.03 -7.08 4.97
N LEU A 192 20.97 -8.26 4.35
CA LEU A 192 22.01 -8.76 3.44
C LEU A 192 22.23 -7.86 2.21
N LEU A 193 21.15 -7.30 1.66
CA LEU A 193 21.24 -6.41 0.50
C LEU A 193 21.78 -5.02 0.86
N LEU A 194 21.49 -4.51 2.06
CA LEU A 194 21.85 -3.15 2.45
C LEU A 194 23.16 -3.07 3.24
N GLU A 195 23.55 -4.12 3.94
CA GLU A 195 24.76 -4.16 4.76
C GLU A 195 26.03 -3.75 4.01
N PRO A 196 26.28 -4.21 2.76
CA PRO A 196 27.45 -3.79 1.99
C PRO A 196 27.45 -2.32 1.59
N HIS A 197 26.30 -1.63 1.64
CA HIS A 197 26.10 -0.30 1.06
C HIS A 197 25.78 0.79 2.07
N LEU A 198 25.33 0.42 3.28
CA LEU A 198 24.89 1.37 4.30
C LEU A 198 25.49 1.00 5.65
N ALA A 199 26.09 1.99 6.32
CA ALA A 199 26.56 1.83 7.70
C ALA A 199 25.38 1.50 8.64
N GLU A 200 25.65 0.72 9.68
CA GLU A 200 24.64 0.22 10.63
C GLU A 200 23.68 1.31 11.17
N PRO A 201 24.14 2.51 11.60
CA PRO A 201 23.24 3.55 12.09
C PRO A 201 22.25 4.06 11.03
N LEU A 202 22.66 4.07 9.75
CA LEU A 202 21.80 4.49 8.64
C LEU A 202 20.83 3.38 8.24
N ARG A 203 21.23 2.10 8.35
CA ARG A 203 20.33 0.96 8.13
C ARG A 203 19.20 0.95 9.15
N HIS A 204 19.49 1.09 10.44
CA HIS A 204 18.47 1.18 11.49
C HIS A 204 17.52 2.37 11.28
N ARG A 205 18.05 3.53 10.85
CA ARG A 205 17.20 4.68 10.52
C ARG A 205 16.31 4.46 9.30
N LEU A 206 16.80 3.74 8.28
CA LEU A 206 16.05 3.46 7.06
C LEU A 206 14.97 2.39 7.25
N LEU A 207 15.32 1.31 7.94
CA LEU A 207 14.43 0.18 8.20
C LEU A 207 13.46 0.43 9.37
N GLY A 208 13.76 1.45 10.17
CA GLY A 208 13.09 1.72 11.43
C GLY A 208 13.70 0.87 12.53
N ALA A 209 14.31 1.50 13.54
CA ALA A 209 14.56 0.84 14.80
C ALA A 209 13.18 0.56 15.41
N GLY A 210 12.88 -0.69 15.75
CA GLY A 210 11.71 -0.97 16.59
C GLY A 210 11.78 -0.12 17.88
N PRO A 211 10.65 0.12 18.57
CA PRO A 211 10.63 0.95 19.77
C PRO A 211 11.45 0.41 20.97
N HIS A 212 12.17 -0.71 20.83
CA HIS A 212 13.01 -1.30 21.87
C HIS A 212 14.39 -1.71 21.33
N PRO A 213 15.45 -1.57 22.16
CA PRO A 213 16.81 -2.04 21.84
C PRO A 213 16.87 -3.55 21.62
#